data_AF-A0A5B0W5N1-F1
#
_entry.id   AF-A0A5B0W5N1-F1
#
_cell.length_a   1.000
_cell.length_b   1.000
_cell.length_c   1.000
_cell.angle_alpha   90.00
_cell.angle_beta   90.00
_cell.angle_gamma   90.00
#
_symmetry.space_group_name_H-M   'P 1'
#
loop_
_entity.id
_entity.type
_entity.pdbx_description
1 polymer ?
#
loop_
_entity_poly.entity_id
_entity_poly.type
_entity_poly.pdbx_seq_one_letter_code
_entity_poly.pdbx_strand_id
1 'polypeptide(L)'
;MEDNRKLVEEQIIESYKREEEMMILVFAQWCVNNGLDPHALYLQAYPQQEGNEALRQALALTVSAEEAGDISDDTVLGVLSLFGNDDLAQIVTEAIALRGSKGPMGD
;
A
#
# COMPACT_ATOMS: atom_id res chain seq x y z
N MET A 1 36.82 -2.17 -12.84
CA MET A 1 36.38 -0.92 -12.16
C MET A 1 34.99 -0.49 -12.66
N GLU A 2 34.60 -0.82 -13.90
CA GLU A 2 33.23 -0.62 -14.41
C GLU A 2 32.19 -1.60 -13.87
N ASP A 3 32.55 -2.85 -13.61
CA ASP A 3 31.64 -3.87 -13.06
C ASP A 3 31.10 -3.52 -11.66
N ASN A 4 31.91 -2.83 -10.85
CA ASN A 4 31.52 -2.42 -9.51
C ASN A 4 30.48 -1.28 -9.51
N ARG A 5 30.41 -0.46 -10.58
CA ARG A 5 29.37 0.58 -10.68
C ARG A 5 28.01 -0.02 -11.07
N LYS A 6 28.01 -0.94 -12.04
CA LYS A 6 26.80 -1.67 -12.46
C LYS A 6 26.18 -2.48 -11.31
N LEU A 7 27.01 -3.21 -10.55
CA LEU A 7 26.56 -3.96 -9.38
C LEU A 7 25.96 -3.07 -8.27
N VAL A 8 26.44 -1.83 -8.14
CA VAL A 8 25.90 -0.87 -7.16
C VAL A 8 24.60 -0.25 -7.69
N GLU A 9 24.53 0.10 -8.99
CA GLU A 9 23.31 0.61 -9.62
C GLU A 9 22.16 -0.41 -9.57
N GLU A 10 22.43 -1.68 -9.89
CA GLU A 10 21.44 -2.76 -9.83
C GLU A 10 20.93 -2.99 -8.40
N GLN A 11 21.82 -2.97 -7.40
CA GLN A 11 21.42 -3.12 -5.99
C GLN A 11 20.58 -1.94 -5.50
N ILE A 12 20.87 -0.72 -5.96
CA ILE A 12 20.08 0.46 -5.62
C ILE A 12 18.67 0.32 -6.20
N ILE A 13 18.55 -0.05 -7.48
CA ILE A 13 17.25 -0.24 -8.15
C ILE A 13 16.44 -1.34 -7.47
N GLU A 14 17.06 -2.46 -7.12
CA GLU A 14 16.38 -3.58 -6.46
C GLU A 14 15.88 -3.20 -5.06
N SER A 15 16.68 -2.44 -4.30
CA SER A 15 16.28 -1.94 -2.98
C SER A 15 15.03 -1.08 -3.08
N TYR A 16 15.00 -0.11 -3.99
CA TYR A 16 13.83 0.74 -4.21
C TYR A 16 12.57 -0.05 -4.59
N LYS A 17 12.70 -1.06 -5.45
CA LYS A 17 11.56 -1.93 -5.82
C LYS A 17 11.02 -2.72 -4.63
N ARG A 18 11.91 -3.27 -3.80
CA ARG A 18 11.52 -4.01 -2.60
C ARG A 18 10.86 -3.11 -1.56
N GLU A 19 11.40 -1.91 -1.40
CA GLU A 19 10.85 -0.87 -0.54
C GLU A 19 9.43 -0.48 -0.98
N GLU A 20 9.22 -0.24 -2.28
CA GLU A 20 7.90 0.02 -2.87
C GLU A 20 6.93 -1.15 -2.65
N GLU A 21 7.38 -2.40 -2.90
CA GLU A 21 6.55 -3.59 -2.70
C GLU A 21 6.11 -3.74 -1.23
N MET A 22 7.00 -3.49 -0.27
CA MET A 22 6.64 -3.54 1.15
C MET A 22 5.61 -2.46 1.52
N MET A 23 5.73 -1.25 0.99
CA MET A 23 4.74 -0.20 1.20
C MET A 23 3.37 -0.63 0.66
N ILE A 24 3.32 -1.16 -0.57
CA ILE A 24 2.06 -1.62 -1.18
C ILE A 24 1.49 -2.82 -0.41
N LEU A 25 2.33 -3.71 0.11
CA LEU A 25 1.90 -4.84 0.94
C LEU A 25 1.21 -4.39 2.23
N VAL A 26 1.77 -3.41 2.95
CA VAL A 26 1.15 -2.85 4.16
C VAL A 26 -0.22 -2.24 3.83
N PHE A 27 -0.31 -1.46 2.75
CA PHE A 27 -1.57 -0.91 2.27
C PHE A 27 -2.57 -2.01 1.91
N ALA A 28 -2.13 -3.03 1.17
CA ALA A 28 -2.99 -4.10 0.73
C ALA A 28 -3.51 -4.94 1.90
N GLN A 29 -2.64 -5.22 2.88
CA GLN A 29 -3.01 -5.92 4.10
C GLN A 29 -3.98 -5.11 4.95
N TRP A 30 -3.80 -3.78 5.06
CA TRP A 30 -4.76 -2.91 5.72
C TRP A 30 -6.13 -2.96 5.03
N CYS A 31 -6.17 -3.00 3.70
CA CYS A 31 -7.43 -3.13 2.96
C CYS A 31 -8.13 -4.45 3.32
N VAL A 32 -7.40 -5.58 3.29
CA VAL A 32 -7.93 -6.90 3.64
C VAL A 32 -8.46 -6.93 5.08
N ASN A 33 -7.71 -6.36 6.03
CA ASN A 33 -8.12 -6.25 7.44
C ASN A 33 -9.44 -5.49 7.62
N ASN A 34 -9.72 -4.53 6.73
CA ASN A 34 -10.92 -3.71 6.75
C ASN A 34 -12.01 -4.15 5.77
N GLY A 35 -11.83 -5.29 5.09
CA GLY A 35 -12.78 -5.80 4.09
C GLY A 35 -12.90 -4.93 2.84
N LEU A 36 -11.85 -4.18 2.51
CA LEU A 36 -11.73 -3.34 1.33
C LEU A 36 -10.98 -4.09 0.21
N ASP A 37 -11.25 -3.73 -1.04
CA ASP A 37 -10.54 -4.28 -2.18
C ASP A 37 -9.27 -3.46 -2.46
N PRO A 38 -8.07 -3.98 -2.13
CA PRO A 38 -6.81 -3.24 -2.30
C PRO A 38 -6.53 -2.86 -3.76
N HIS A 39 -6.92 -3.72 -4.71
CA HIS A 39 -6.71 -3.46 -6.13
C HIS A 39 -7.57 -2.27 -6.58
N ALA A 40 -8.86 -2.27 -6.25
CA ALA A 40 -9.77 -1.19 -6.60
C ALA A 40 -9.41 0.14 -5.92
N LEU A 41 -8.97 0.14 -4.66
CA LEU A 41 -8.50 1.37 -4.00
C LEU A 41 -7.19 1.87 -4.63
N TYR A 42 -6.25 0.97 -4.95
CA TYR A 42 -5.01 1.36 -5.61
C TYR A 42 -5.27 2.00 -6.98
N LEU A 43 -6.20 1.46 -7.76
CA LEU A 43 -6.57 2.02 -9.07
C LEU A 43 -7.34 3.33 -8.99
N GLN A 44 -7.91 3.68 -7.84
CA GLN A 44 -8.48 5.02 -7.64
C GLN A 44 -7.39 6.08 -7.57
N ALA A 45 -6.26 5.79 -6.91
CA ALA A 45 -5.08 6.66 -6.91
C ALA A 45 -4.37 6.62 -8.27
N TYR A 46 -4.21 5.43 -8.84
CA TYR A 46 -3.42 5.20 -10.04
C TYR A 46 -4.15 4.39 -11.11
N PRO A 47 -5.14 4.96 -11.80
CA PRO A 47 -5.95 4.24 -12.78
C PRO A 47 -5.16 3.72 -13.99
N GLN A 48 -3.99 4.30 -14.26
CA GLN A 48 -3.10 3.88 -15.35
C GLN A 48 -2.15 2.73 -14.96
N GLN A 49 -2.12 2.35 -13.67
CA GLN A 49 -1.19 1.36 -13.11
C GLN A 49 -1.85 -0.02 -12.92
N GLU A 50 -2.92 -0.34 -13.67
CA GLU A 50 -3.63 -1.63 -13.60
C GLU A 50 -2.72 -2.86 -13.81
N GLY A 51 -1.64 -2.70 -14.56
CA GLY A 51 -0.65 -3.76 -14.78
C GLY A 51 0.59 -3.70 -13.86
N ASN A 52 0.56 -2.96 -12.75
CA ASN A 52 1.73 -2.81 -11.90
C ASN A 52 2.14 -4.16 -11.24
N GLU A 53 3.39 -4.55 -11.46
CA GLU A 53 3.95 -5.81 -10.97
C GLU A 53 4.10 -5.82 -9.43
N ALA A 54 4.50 -4.71 -8.82
CA ALA A 54 4.62 -4.58 -7.37
C ALA A 54 3.25 -4.70 -6.68
N LEU A 55 2.19 -4.13 -7.25
CA LEU A 55 0.82 -4.33 -6.76
C LEU A 55 0.42 -5.80 -6.81
N ARG A 56 0.64 -6.46 -7.95
CA ARG A 56 0.30 -7.87 -8.11
C ARG A 56 1.09 -8.77 -7.15
N GLN A 57 2.36 -8.48 -6.92
CA GLN A 57 3.19 -9.21 -5.95
C GLN A 57 2.71 -8.99 -4.52
N ALA A 58 2.45 -7.74 -4.13
CA ALA A 58 1.89 -7.40 -2.82
C ALA A 58 0.57 -8.15 -2.56
N LEU A 59 -0.35 -8.16 -3.51
CA LEU A 59 -1.62 -8.92 -3.43
C LEU A 59 -1.42 -10.43 -3.29
N ALA A 60 -0.37 -10.99 -3.91
CA ALA A 60 -0.06 -12.41 -3.76
C ALA A 60 0.52 -12.76 -2.38
N LEU A 61 1.11 -11.77 -1.70
CA LEU A 61 1.71 -11.90 -0.37
C LEU A 61 0.73 -11.54 0.76
N THR A 62 -0.36 -10.82 0.48
CA THR A 62 -1.38 -10.55 1.49
C THR A 62 -2.00 -11.84 2.00
N VAL A 63 -2.24 -11.87 3.31
CA VAL A 63 -2.92 -12.98 3.98
C VAL A 63 -4.30 -12.50 4.47
N SER A 64 -5.14 -13.45 4.87
CA SER A 64 -6.47 -13.13 5.41
C SER A 64 -6.36 -12.29 6.68
N ALA A 65 -7.38 -11.49 6.98
CA ALA A 65 -7.44 -10.65 8.20
C ALA A 65 -7.24 -11.46 9.50
N GLU A 66 -7.58 -12.76 9.49
CA GLU A 66 -7.39 -13.67 10.61
C GLU A 66 -5.93 -14.10 10.83
N GLU A 67 -5.14 -14.12 9.76
CA GLU A 67 -3.73 -14.51 9.76
C GLU A 67 -2.80 -13.28 9.83
N ALA A 68 -3.29 -12.13 9.39
CA ALA A 68 -2.58 -10.87 9.42
C ALA A 68 -2.55 -10.28 10.83
N GLY A 69 -1.47 -9.58 11.15
CA GLY A 69 -1.48 -8.63 12.25
C GLY A 69 -2.49 -7.51 11.96
N ASP A 70 -3.11 -6.99 13.02
CA ASP A 70 -3.94 -5.78 12.92
C ASP A 70 -3.08 -4.59 12.47
N ILE A 71 -3.60 -3.84 11.49
CA ILE A 71 -2.96 -2.63 10.96
C ILE A 71 -3.93 -1.49 11.19
N SER A 72 -3.56 -0.58 12.08
CA SER A 72 -4.34 0.62 12.36
C SER A 72 -4.33 1.59 11.17
N ASP A 73 -5.39 2.39 11.07
CA ASP A 73 -5.52 3.47 10.08
C ASP A 73 -4.32 4.43 10.12
N ASP A 74 -3.85 4.77 11.31
CA ASP A 74 -2.68 5.64 11.52
C ASP A 74 -1.38 5.00 11.01
N THR A 75 -1.24 3.68 11.14
CA THR A 75 -0.06 2.93 10.69
C THR A 75 0.07 2.93 9.18
N VAL A 76 -1.03 2.64 8.46
CA VAL A 76 -1.00 2.66 6.99
C VAL A 76 -0.73 4.07 6.47
N LEU A 77 -1.35 5.10 7.05
CA LEU A 77 -1.12 6.50 6.66
C LEU A 77 0.32 6.94 6.94
N GLY A 78 0.87 6.57 8.10
CA GLY A 78 2.26 6.84 8.46
C GLY A 78 3.25 6.17 7.50
N VAL A 79 3.00 4.91 7.11
CA VAL A 79 3.81 4.22 6.10
C VAL A 79 3.70 4.92 4.75
N LEU A 80 2.50 5.21 4.24
CA LEU A 80 2.36 5.88 2.95
C LEU A 80 3.05 7.25 2.92
N SER A 81 2.99 8.01 4.03
CA SER A 81 3.69 9.29 4.17
C SER A 81 5.22 9.12 4.21
N LEU A 82 5.73 8.09 4.87
CA LEU A 82 7.17 7.78 4.91
C LEU A 82 7.74 7.55 3.50
N PHE A 83 6.95 6.92 2.63
CA PHE A 83 7.31 6.65 1.25
C PHE A 83 6.94 7.80 0.28
N GLY A 84 6.31 8.87 0.78
CA GLY A 84 5.88 10.00 -0.04
C GLY A 84 4.77 9.66 -1.03
N ASN A 85 3.93 8.67 -0.71
CA ASN A 85 2.80 8.26 -1.54
C ASN A 85 1.52 8.98 -1.11
N ASP A 86 1.48 10.29 -1.37
CA ASP A 86 0.37 11.16 -0.99
C ASP A 86 -0.94 10.78 -1.68
N ASP A 87 -0.91 10.30 -2.93
CA ASP A 87 -2.12 9.87 -3.66
C ASP A 87 -2.80 8.68 -2.97
N LEU A 88 -2.06 7.64 -2.58
CA LEU A 88 -2.64 6.54 -1.80
C LEU A 88 -3.06 6.98 -0.41
N ALA A 89 -2.28 7.85 0.25
CA ALA A 89 -2.63 8.36 1.58
C ALA A 89 -3.97 9.11 1.55
N GLN A 90 -4.23 9.86 0.47
CA GLN A 90 -5.51 10.52 0.25
C GLN A 90 -6.65 9.51 0.09
N ILE A 91 -6.52 8.53 -0.80
CA ILE A 91 -7.56 7.51 -1.01
C ILE A 91 -7.85 6.72 0.28
N VAL A 92 -6.82 6.38 1.04
CA VAL A 92 -6.97 5.71 2.34
C VAL A 92 -7.72 6.61 3.33
N THR A 93 -7.38 7.89 3.40
CA THR A 93 -8.08 8.87 4.25
C THR A 93 -9.56 8.97 3.90
N GLU A 94 -9.89 9.02 2.61
CA GLU A 94 -11.28 9.03 2.13
C GLU A 94 -12.01 7.73 2.49
N ALA A 95 -11.36 6.57 2.33
CA ALA A 95 -11.91 5.27 2.71
C ALA A 95 -12.18 5.17 4.22
N ILE A 96 -11.28 5.70 5.06
CA ILE A 96 -11.46 5.79 6.52
C ILE A 96 -12.65 6.69 6.85
N ALA A 97 -12.76 7.87 6.24
CA ALA A 97 -13.86 8.79 6.46
C ALA A 97 -15.22 8.17 6.07
N LEU A 98 -15.27 7.45 4.94
CA LEU A 98 -16.47 6.74 4.48
C LEU A 98 -16.87 5.60 5.42
N ARG A 99 -15.90 4.86 6.00
CA ARG A 99 -16.14 3.86 7.05
C ARG A 99 -16.66 4.51 8.33
N GLY A 100 -16.04 5.61 8.78
CA GLY A 100 -16.42 6.34 9.99
C GLY A 100 -17.80 7.01 9.88
N SER A 101 -18.16 7.50 8.70
CA SER A 101 -19.47 8.13 8.47
C SER A 101 -20.64 7.13 8.44
N LYS A 102 -20.37 5.82 8.49
CA LYS A 102 -21.37 4.76 8.65
C LYS A 102 -21.54 4.30 10.11
N GLY A 103 -20.97 5.03 11.07
CA GLY A 103 -21.31 5.03 12.51
C GLY A 103 -22.24 6.21 12.84
N PRO A 104 -23.12 6.11 13.85
CA PRO A 104 -24.41 6.80 13.84
C PRO A 104 -24.28 8.32 13.85
N MET A 105 -25.07 8.94 12.99
CA MET A 105 -25.61 10.27 13.23
C MET A 105 -26.27 10.29 14.62
N GLY A 106 -25.67 11.02 15.56
CA GLY A 106 -26.08 11.23 16.95
C GLY A 106 -24.81 11.57 17.75
N ASP A 107 -24.59 12.79 18.19
CA ASP A 107 -25.47 13.69 18.96
C ASP A 107 -25.43 15.14 18.42
#